data_AF-C6J600-F1
#
_entry.id   AF-C6J600-F1
#
_cell.length_a   1.000
_cell.length_b   1.000
_cell.length_c   1.000
_cell.angle_alpha   90.00
_cell.angle_beta   90.00
_cell.angle_gamma   90.00
#
_symmetry.space_group_name_H-M   'P 1'
#
loop_
_entity.id
_entity.type
_entity.pdbx_description
1 polymer ?
#
loop_
_entity_poly.entity_id
_entity_poly.type
_entity_poly.pdbx_seq_one_letter_code
_entity_poly.pdbx_strand_id
1 'polypeptide(L)' 'MQAGDEIYTSYGIGGKEHSYVKKVDSIQIAELKIENAFIDFMSFPYEHINGLLGLDILMEGKFKIDLNTLELRLQ' A
#
# COMPACT_ATOMS: atom_id res chain seq x y z
N MET A 1 -13.40 -9.06 -3.22
CA MET A 1 -14.14 -9.19 -1.95
C MET A 1 -14.76 -10.58 -1.87
N GLN A 2 -14.43 -11.33 -0.84
CA GLN A 2 -14.99 -12.65 -0.53
C GLN A 2 -15.76 -12.56 0.80
N ALA A 3 -16.70 -13.48 1.01
CA ALA A 3 -17.43 -13.53 2.28
C ALA A 3 -16.47 -13.80 3.45
N GLY A 4 -16.50 -12.94 4.46
CA GLY A 4 -15.62 -13.02 5.63
C GLY A 4 -14.37 -12.16 5.57
N ASP A 5 -14.14 -11.41 4.49
CA ASP A 5 -13.04 -10.44 4.43
C ASP A 5 -13.25 -9.31 5.44
N GLU A 6 -12.17 -8.93 6.11
CA GLU A 6 -12.16 -7.73 6.95
C GLU A 6 -12.30 -6.50 6.05
N ILE A 7 -13.26 -5.63 6.40
CA ILE A 7 -13.49 -4.36 5.72
C ILE A 7 -12.82 -3.27 6.55
N TYR A 8 -11.84 -2.59 5.94
CA TYR A 8 -11.23 -1.43 6.54
C TYR A 8 -11.85 -0.15 5.98
N THR A 9 -12.00 0.85 6.84
CA THR A 9 -12.54 2.17 6.46
C THR A 9 -11.45 3.20 6.61
N SER A 10 -11.11 3.86 5.50
CA SER A 10 -10.11 4.92 5.45
C SER A 10 -10.76 6.28 5.16
N TYR A 11 -10.04 7.34 5.50
CA TYR A 11 -10.49 8.73 5.34
C TYR A 11 -9.40 9.54 4.65
N GLY A 12 -9.76 10.31 3.64
CA GLY A 12 -8.86 11.19 2.91
C GLY A 12 -9.59 12.41 2.32
N ILE A 13 -8.97 13.06 1.34
CA ILE A 13 -9.53 14.25 0.68
C ILE A 13 -10.88 13.93 0.02
N GLY A 14 -11.03 12.72 -0.56
CA GLY A 14 -12.27 12.25 -1.18
C GLY A 14 -13.37 11.84 -0.18
N GLY A 15 -13.10 11.93 1.13
CA GLY A 15 -14.01 11.49 2.17
C GLY A 15 -13.71 10.05 2.61
N LYS A 16 -14.78 9.27 2.80
CA LYS A 16 -14.73 7.92 3.36
C LYS A 16 -14.63 6.89 2.24
N GLU A 17 -13.66 5.98 2.36
CA GLU A 17 -13.43 4.88 1.43
C GLU A 17 -13.42 3.53 2.14
N HIS A 18 -13.71 2.47 1.38
CA HIS A 18 -13.74 1.10 1.87
C HIS A 18 -12.74 0.23 1.11
N SER A 19 -11.84 -0.42 1.86
CA SER A 19 -10.93 -1.45 1.37
C SER A 19 -11.28 -2.79 2.00
N TYR A 20 -10.87 -3.89 1.36
CA TYR A 20 -10.86 -5.20 2.00
C TYR A 20 -9.42 -5.61 2.27
N VAL A 21 -9.17 -6.11 3.47
CA VAL A 21 -7.84 -6.49 3.93
C VAL A 21 -7.58 -7.94 3.55
N LYS A 22 -6.42 -8.21 2.99
CA LYS A 22 -5.94 -9.57 2.71
C LYS A 22 -4.55 -9.77 3.30
N LYS A 23 -4.35 -10.93 3.91
CA LYS A 23 -3.01 -11.43 4.17
C LYS A 23 -2.43 -11.98 2.86
N VAL A 24 -1.29 -11.45 2.44
CA VAL A 24 -0.51 -11.92 1.29
C VAL A 24 0.73 -12.65 1.77
N ASP A 25 1.22 -13.60 0.97
CA ASP A 25 2.41 -14.38 1.32
C ASP A 25 3.64 -13.47 1.45
N SER A 26 3.84 -12.60 0.47
CA SER A 26 4.91 -11.60 0.53
C SER A 26 4.68 -10.40 -0.37
N ILE A 27 5.29 -9.28 0.00
CA ILE A 27 5.53 -8.12 -0.87
C ILE A 27 7.01 -8.12 -1.22
N GLN A 28 7.32 -8.03 -2.52
CA GLN A 28 8.69 -7.91 -3.02
C GLN A 28 8.88 -6.53 -3.68
N ILE A 29 9.84 -5.75 -3.19
CA ILE A 29 10.23 -4.48 -3.79
C ILE A 29 11.75 -4.49 -3.97
N ALA A 30 12.21 -4.72 -5.21
CA ALA A 30 13.61 -5.00 -5.54
C ALA A 30 14.19 -6.09 -4.61
N GLU A 31 15.10 -5.79 -3.70
CA GLU A 31 15.72 -6.73 -2.75
C GLU A 31 14.94 -6.86 -1.42
N LEU A 32 14.05 -5.92 -1.12
CA LEU A 32 13.20 -5.96 0.08
C LEU A 32 12.10 -7.01 -0.07
N LYS A 33 12.06 -7.95 0.87
CA LYS A 33 10.97 -8.92 1.00
C LYS A 33 10.29 -8.76 2.36
N ILE A 34 8.99 -8.49 2.34
CA ILE A 34 8.14 -8.44 3.54
C ILE A 34 7.22 -9.65 3.50
N GLU A 35 7.41 -10.59 4.41
CA GLU A 35 6.62 -11.82 4.51
C GLU A 35 5.34 -11.60 5.33
N ASN A 36 4.28 -12.35 5.03
CA ASN A 36 3.04 -12.38 5.81
C ASN A 36 2.36 -11.00 5.99
N ALA A 37 2.44 -10.13 4.98
CA ALA A 37 1.92 -8.77 5.06
C ALA A 37 0.39 -8.71 4.93
N PHE A 38 -0.22 -7.72 5.60
CA PHE A 38 -1.62 -7.38 5.41
C PHE A 38 -1.72 -6.18 4.46
N ILE A 39 -2.54 -6.32 3.41
CA ILE A 39 -2.69 -5.31 2.36
C ILE A 39 -4.15 -4.98 2.15
N ASP A 40 -4.39 -3.68 2.05
CA ASP A 40 -5.67 -3.10 1.67
C ASP A 40 -5.83 -3.14 0.16
N PHE A 41 -6.83 -3.90 -0.31
CA PHE A 41 -7.25 -3.88 -1.69
C PHE A 41 -8.48 -2.99 -1.84
N MET A 42 -8.36 -1.97 -2.68
CA MET A 42 -9.46 -1.06 -3.02
C MET A 42 -9.55 -0.85 -4.53
N SER A 43 -10.77 -0.62 -5.01
CA SER A 43 -10.98 -0.14 -6.38
C SER A 43 -10.86 1.39 -6.35
N PHE A 44 -9.76 1.94 -6.86
CA PHE A 44 -9.64 3.38 -7.03
C PHE A 44 -10.53 3.83 -8.20
N PRO A 45 -11.44 4.81 -8.00
CA PRO A 45 -12.19 5.42 -9.09
C PRO A 45 -11.36 6.49 -9.83
N TYR A 46 -10.08 6.69 -9.47
CA TYR A 46 -9.20 7.70 -10.08
C TYR A 46 -8.35 7.08 -11.19
N GLU A 47 -8.47 7.61 -12.41
CA GLU A 47 -7.85 7.06 -13.62
C GLU A 47 -6.30 7.04 -13.62
N HIS A 48 -5.65 7.64 -12.62
CA HIS A 48 -4.20 7.86 -12.64
C HIS A 48 -3.47 7.35 -11.39
N ILE A 49 -4.15 6.62 -10.49
CA ILE A 49 -3.54 6.01 -9.31
C ILE A 49 -3.54 4.49 -9.49
N ASN A 50 -2.35 3.93 -9.77
CA ASN A 50 -2.17 2.47 -9.93
C ASN A 50 -2.07 1.71 -8.60
N GLY A 51 -2.02 2.45 -7.49
CA GLY A 51 -1.85 1.92 -6.14
C GLY A 51 -1.19 2.97 -5.24
N LEU A 52 -1.30 2.76 -3.93
CA LEU A 52 -0.63 3.58 -2.94
C LEU A 52 0.39 2.71 -2.20
N LEU A 53 1.62 3.20 -2.08
CA LEU A 53 2.63 2.59 -1.23
C LEU A 53 2.58 3.26 0.14
N GLY A 54 2.16 2.50 1.15
CA GLY A 54 2.00 2.99 2.52
C GLY A 54 3.33 3.32 3.21
N LEU A 55 3.26 4.17 4.23
CA LEU A 55 4.44 4.53 5.05
C LEU A 55 5.00 3.35 5.84
N ASP A 56 4.15 2.40 6.21
CA ASP A 56 4.54 1.14 6.85
C ASP A 56 5.58 0.36 6.02
N ILE A 57 5.31 0.18 4.73
CA ILE A 57 6.23 -0.49 3.80
C ILE A 57 7.50 0.36 3.60
N LEU A 58 7.35 1.68 3.47
CA LEU A 58 8.47 2.60 3.29
C LEU A 58 9.42 2.62 4.50
N MET A 59 8.86 2.55 5.71
CA MET A 59 9.63 2.49 6.96
C MET A 59 10.33 1.14 7.12
N GLU A 60 9.65 0.03 6.82
CA GLU A 60 10.25 -1.32 6.87
C GLU A 60 11.45 -1.43 5.93
N GLY A 61 11.32 -0.91 4.71
CA GLY A 61 12.39 -0.85 3.71
C GLY A 61 13.43 0.25 3.90
N LYS A 62 13.27 1.10 4.92
CA LYS A 62 14.14 2.28 5.19
C LYS A 62 14.36 3.16 3.97
N PHE A 63 13.32 3.32 3.15
CA PHE A 63 13.39 4.05 1.89
C PHE A 63 13.83 5.50 2.11
N LYS A 64 14.67 6.00 1.19
CA LYS A 64 14.94 7.43 1.06
C LYS A 64 14.03 8.00 -0.02
N ILE A 65 13.31 9.06 0.33
CA ILE A 65 12.45 9.80 -0.60
C ILE A 65 13.21 11.03 -1.07
N ASP A 66 13.59 11.06 -2.35
CA ASP A 66 14.12 12.26 -3.00
C ASP A 66 12.98 13.04 -3.64
N LEU A 67 12.60 14.16 -3.03
CA LEU A 67 11.50 14.99 -3.51
C LEU A 67 11.88 15.89 -4.69
N ASN A 68 13.17 16.01 -5.04
CA ASN A 68 13.59 16.79 -6.21
C ASN A 68 13.28 16.04 -7.51
N THR A 69 13.50 14.73 -7.50
CA THR A 69 13.27 13.84 -8.66
C THR A 69 12.01 12.99 -8.51
N LEU A 70 11.41 12.98 -7.32
CA LEU A 70 10.33 12.07 -6.92
C LEU A 70 10.77 10.60 -7.07
N GLU A 71 11.92 10.27 -6.51
CA GLU A 71 12.50 8.92 -6.54
C GLU A 71 12.47 8.26 -5.16
N LEU A 72 12.21 6.95 -5.17
CA LEU A 72 12.39 6.08 -4.00
C LEU A 72 13.68 5.28 -4.18
N ARG A 73 14.55 5.29 -3.16
CA ARG A 73 15.78 4.52 -3.14
C ARG A 73 15.82 3.59 -1.93
N LEU A 74 16.12 2.32 -2.19
CA LEU A 74 16.47 1.35 -1.15
C LEU A 74 17.87 1.65 -0.62
N GLN A 75 18.09 1.33 0.66
CA GLN A 75 19.40 1.45 1.30
C GLN A 75 20.29 0.25 1.02
#